data_AF-A0A520A8P7-F1
#
_entry.id   AF-A0A520A8P7-F1
#
_cell.length_a   1.000
_cell.length_b   1.000
_cell.length_c   1.000
_cell.angle_alpha   90.00
_cell.angle_beta   90.00
_cell.angle_gamma   90.00
#
_symmetry.space_group_name_H-M   'P 1'
#
loop_
_entity.id
_entity.type
_entity.pdbx_description
1 polymer ?
#
loop_
_entity_poly.entity_id
_entity_poly.type
_entity_poly.pdbx_seq_one_letter_code
_entity_poly.pdbx_strand_id
1 'polypeptide(L)'
;MENVPDIHDKKTLLMQMYQRPTKQKPTPKKPKYIWERSMIYDRLIDFLDTEVRCINILIEKAKPKRVAVSAPIAVPFKPVDYKLRFNFSVDCLAYLIKLMVNANVVEPGVKAELLRYVAANFQTPGTKIGGIAEGSFLTKYKNVTQSTSVTVKAGLMAMLKLVDKEF
;
A
#
# COMPACT_ATOMS: atom_id res chain seq x y z
N MET A 1 -79.10 -3.94 -56.80
CA MET A 1 -78.34 -2.77 -57.29
C MET A 1 -77.72 -2.12 -56.06
N GLU A 2 -76.52 -2.59 -55.70
CA GLU A 2 -75.84 -2.14 -54.49
C GLU A 2 -75.23 -0.77 -54.71
N ASN A 3 -75.63 0.17 -53.87
CA ASN A 3 -75.29 1.59 -53.93
C ASN A 3 -73.89 1.76 -53.31
N VAL A 4 -72.85 1.80 -54.14
CA VAL A 4 -71.45 1.96 -53.70
C VAL A 4 -71.26 3.37 -53.14
N PRO A 5 -70.99 3.54 -51.83
CA PRO A 5 -70.87 4.87 -51.24
C PRO A 5 -69.61 5.60 -51.71
N ASP A 6 -69.80 6.86 -52.07
CA ASP A 6 -68.80 7.81 -52.56
C ASP A 6 -67.51 7.83 -51.72
N ILE A 7 -66.40 7.60 -52.39
CA ILE A 7 -65.05 7.49 -51.84
C ILE A 7 -64.63 8.82 -51.16
N HIS A 8 -65.23 9.93 -51.57
CA HIS A 8 -64.89 11.24 -51.05
C HIS A 8 -65.33 11.43 -49.59
N ASP A 9 -66.45 10.82 -49.19
CA ASP A 9 -67.02 10.96 -47.84
C ASP A 9 -66.24 10.15 -46.80
N LYS A 10 -65.76 8.95 -47.19
CA LYS A 10 -64.93 8.11 -46.31
C LYS A 10 -63.61 8.80 -45.92
N LYS A 11 -63.01 9.54 -46.85
CA LYS A 11 -61.74 10.25 -46.60
C LYS A 11 -61.94 11.40 -45.62
N THR A 12 -63.04 12.13 -45.74
CA THR A 12 -63.42 13.22 -44.83
C THR A 12 -63.71 12.69 -43.42
N LEU A 13 -64.41 11.57 -43.33
CA LEU A 13 -64.77 10.92 -42.07
C LEU A 13 -63.53 10.34 -41.34
N LEU A 14 -62.60 9.75 -42.09
CA LEU A 14 -61.28 9.36 -41.57
C LEU A 14 -60.50 10.58 -41.06
N MET A 15 -60.49 11.68 -41.81
CA MET A 15 -59.76 12.90 -41.43
C MET A 15 -60.33 13.53 -40.15
N GLN A 16 -61.66 13.50 -39.96
CA GLN A 16 -62.31 13.96 -38.72
C GLN A 16 -62.05 13.02 -37.54
N MET A 17 -61.91 11.70 -37.75
CA MET A 17 -61.52 10.77 -36.69
C MET A 17 -60.09 11.04 -36.16
N TYR A 18 -59.17 11.42 -37.03
CA TYR A 18 -57.78 11.77 -36.63
C TYR A 18 -57.65 13.14 -35.97
N GLN A 19 -58.69 13.98 -36.00
CA GLN A 19 -58.70 15.31 -35.37
C GLN A 19 -59.27 15.34 -33.95
N ARG A 20 -59.37 14.20 -33.26
CA ARG A 20 -59.61 14.24 -31.81
C ARG A 20 -58.40 14.91 -31.15
N PRO A 21 -58.53 16.06 -30.48
CA PRO A 21 -57.44 16.59 -29.69
C PRO A 21 -57.17 15.57 -28.60
N THR A 22 -56.07 14.83 -28.73
CA THR A 22 -55.56 14.03 -27.62
C THR A 22 -55.25 15.04 -26.53
N LYS A 23 -56.11 15.12 -25.52
CA LYS A 23 -55.83 15.86 -24.30
C LYS A 23 -54.57 15.23 -23.71
N GLN A 24 -53.41 15.76 -24.07
CA GLN A 24 -52.14 15.35 -23.51
C GLN A 24 -52.27 15.58 -22.01
N LYS A 25 -52.34 14.49 -21.24
CA LYS A 25 -52.21 14.59 -19.80
C LYS A 25 -50.85 15.26 -19.55
N PRO A 26 -50.77 16.31 -18.71
CA PRO A 26 -49.49 16.94 -18.41
C PRO A 26 -48.54 15.84 -17.94
N THR A 27 -47.47 15.63 -18.70
CA THR A 27 -46.43 14.70 -18.31
C THR A 27 -45.83 15.22 -17.00
N PRO A 28 -45.69 14.37 -15.96
CA PRO A 28 -45.03 14.82 -14.74
C PRO A 28 -43.64 15.29 -15.12
N LYS A 29 -43.32 16.55 -14.80
CA LYS A 29 -41.97 17.11 -15.01
C LYS A 29 -40.98 16.14 -14.37
N LYS A 30 -40.03 15.61 -15.15
CA LYS A 30 -38.94 14.80 -14.60
C LYS A 30 -38.28 15.61 -13.47
N PRO A 31 -38.01 15.01 -12.30
CA PRO A 31 -37.31 15.73 -11.24
C PRO A 31 -35.98 16.22 -11.83
N LYS A 32 -35.78 17.54 -11.77
CA LYS A 32 -34.52 18.15 -12.15
C LYS A 32 -33.47 17.58 -11.19
N TYR A 33 -32.54 16.77 -11.68
CA TYR A 33 -31.47 16.25 -10.84
C TYR A 33 -30.65 17.44 -10.32
N ILE A 34 -30.80 17.74 -9.04
CA ILE A 34 -30.08 18.81 -8.36
C ILE A 34 -28.71 18.21 -8.02
N TRP A 35 -27.68 18.63 -8.75
CA TRP A 35 -26.31 18.33 -8.37
C TRP A 35 -25.98 19.11 -7.09
N GLU A 36 -26.26 18.53 -5.93
CA GLU A 36 -25.75 19.02 -4.64
C GLU A 36 -24.24 18.74 -4.56
N ARG A 37 -23.46 19.47 -5.37
CA ARG A 37 -22.00 19.44 -5.30
C ARG A 37 -21.51 19.80 -3.89
N SER A 38 -22.24 20.64 -3.14
CA SER A 38 -21.83 21.04 -1.78
C SER A 38 -21.75 19.83 -0.85
N MET A 39 -22.73 18.93 -0.88
CA MET A 39 -22.80 17.80 0.07
C MET A 39 -21.59 16.86 0.01
N ILE A 40 -20.93 16.72 -1.14
CA ILE A 40 -19.74 15.86 -1.26
C ILE A 40 -18.51 16.55 -0.68
N TYR A 41 -18.33 17.85 -0.96
CA TYR A 41 -17.23 18.61 -0.39
C TYR A 41 -17.41 18.76 1.13
N ASP A 42 -18.63 19.02 1.59
CA ASP A 42 -18.97 19.12 3.00
C ASP A 42 -18.64 17.80 3.73
N ARG A 43 -19.03 16.65 3.16
CA ARG A 43 -18.68 15.33 3.71
C ARG A 43 -17.19 15.03 3.70
N LEU A 44 -16.47 15.49 2.68
CA LEU A 44 -15.02 15.30 2.59
C LEU A 44 -14.29 16.17 3.63
N ILE A 45 -14.77 17.38 3.85
CA ILE A 45 -14.26 18.28 4.89
C ILE A 45 -14.55 17.68 6.27
N ASP A 46 -15.76 17.20 6.51
CA ASP A 46 -16.13 16.52 7.76
C ASP A 46 -15.26 15.28 8.02
N PHE A 47 -14.96 14.52 6.97
CA PHE A 47 -14.06 13.37 7.06
C PHE A 47 -12.63 13.81 7.43
N LEU A 48 -12.07 14.82 6.77
CA LEU A 48 -10.73 15.33 7.05
C LEU A 48 -10.64 15.91 8.47
N ASP A 49 -11.65 16.64 8.93
CA ASP A 49 -11.73 17.16 10.30
C ASP A 49 -11.79 16.02 11.33
N THR A 50 -12.48 14.93 11.00
CA THR A 50 -12.52 13.72 11.83
C THR A 50 -11.15 13.04 11.89
N GLU A 51 -10.47 12.91 10.76
CA GLU A 51 -9.12 12.32 10.65
C GLU A 51 -8.11 13.12 11.50
N VAL A 52 -8.10 14.45 11.36
CA VAL A 52 -7.23 15.36 12.12
C VAL A 52 -7.52 15.25 13.62
N ARG A 53 -8.80 15.16 14.01
CA ARG A 53 -9.19 14.95 15.41
C ARG A 53 -8.68 13.62 15.96
N CYS A 54 -8.82 12.54 15.20
CA CYS A 54 -8.30 11.23 15.58
C CYS A 54 -6.78 11.25 15.78
N ILE A 55 -6.04 11.89 14.87
CA ILE A 55 -4.58 12.05 14.97
C ILE A 55 -4.20 12.83 16.23
N ASN A 56 -4.91 13.93 16.54
CA ASN A 56 -4.65 14.70 17.76
C ASN A 56 -4.89 13.89 19.04
N ILE A 57 -5.95 13.08 19.09
CA ILE A 57 -6.20 12.17 20.22
C ILE A 57 -5.08 11.13 20.35
N LEU A 58 -4.56 10.59 19.25
CA LEU A 58 -3.44 9.66 19.26
C LEU A 58 -2.16 10.33 19.77
N ILE A 59 -1.90 11.58 19.37
CA ILE A 59 -0.78 12.39 19.88
C ILE A 59 -0.94 12.64 21.38
N GLU A 60 -2.14 12.96 21.87
CA GLU A 60 -2.39 13.17 23.29
C GLU A 60 -2.23 11.89 24.12
N LYS A 61 -2.69 10.75 23.60
CA LYS A 61 -2.46 9.42 24.21
C LYS A 61 -0.97 9.04 24.22
N ALA A 62 -0.21 9.49 23.23
CA ALA A 62 1.23 9.28 23.15
C ALA A 62 2.06 10.24 24.02
N LYS A 63 1.48 11.33 24.53
CA LYS A 63 2.15 12.20 25.51
C LYS A 63 2.12 11.50 26.88
N PRO A 64 3.27 11.16 27.48
CA PRO A 64 3.28 10.54 28.80
C PRO A 64 2.69 11.50 29.83
N LYS A 65 1.69 11.02 30.58
CA LYS A 65 1.02 11.72 31.68
C LYS A 65 2.10 12.07 32.72
N ARG A 66 2.49 13.35 32.78
CA ARG A 66 3.48 13.85 33.76
C ARG A 66 2.91 13.70 35.17
N VAL A 67 3.30 12.64 35.86
CA VAL A 67 3.18 12.55 37.32
C VAL A 67 4.34 13.35 37.91
N ALA A 68 4.01 14.31 38.77
CA ALA A 68 4.97 15.18 39.43
C ALA A 68 5.82 14.36 40.41
N VAL A 69 7.08 14.09 40.05
CA VAL A 69 8.13 13.69 40.99
C VAL A 69 9.43 14.37 40.56
N SER A 70 10.12 14.92 41.55
CA SER A 70 11.39 15.65 41.56
C SER A 70 12.41 15.30 40.46
N ALA A 71 13.00 16.35 39.89
CA ALA A 71 14.23 16.41 39.07
C ALA A 71 14.33 15.39 37.90
N PRO A 72 14.23 15.83 36.64
CA PRO A 72 14.38 14.91 35.52
C PRO A 72 15.86 14.60 35.33
N ILE A 73 16.30 13.43 35.80
CA ILE A 73 17.37 12.72 35.13
C ILE A 73 16.80 12.40 33.75
N ALA A 74 17.14 13.23 32.77
CA ALA A 74 16.81 12.98 31.38
C ALA A 74 17.52 11.70 30.96
N VAL A 75 16.83 10.55 31.08
CA VAL A 75 17.21 9.38 30.32
C VAL A 75 16.80 9.70 28.89
N PRO A 76 17.74 9.90 27.96
CA PRO A 76 17.38 10.18 26.58
C PRO A 76 16.64 8.95 26.07
N PHE A 77 15.35 9.08 25.76
CA PHE A 77 14.66 8.13 24.91
C PHE A 77 15.25 8.29 23.51
N LYS A 78 16.42 7.68 23.31
CA LYS A 78 17.02 7.50 22.00
C LYS A 78 16.13 6.47 21.31
N PRO A 79 15.53 6.73 20.14
CA PRO A 79 15.00 5.64 19.33
C PRO A 79 16.17 4.68 19.15
N VAL A 80 16.10 3.53 19.81
CA VAL A 80 17.08 2.47 19.58
C VAL A 80 16.70 1.98 18.20
N ASP A 81 17.41 2.46 17.17
CA ASP A 81 17.37 1.90 15.83
C ASP A 81 17.68 0.40 15.97
N TYR A 82 16.63 -0.39 16.15
CA TYR A 82 16.76 -1.81 16.42
C TYR A 82 17.18 -2.47 15.12
N LYS A 83 18.46 -2.83 15.05
CA LYS A 83 19.05 -3.52 13.91
C LYS A 83 19.20 -5.01 14.24
N LEU A 84 18.90 -5.84 13.26
CA LEU A 84 19.07 -7.28 13.37
C LEU A 84 20.57 -7.59 13.40
N ARG A 85 21.04 -8.16 14.49
CA ARG A 85 22.44 -8.57 14.63
C ARG A 85 22.67 -9.87 13.89
N PHE A 86 23.61 -9.85 12.98
CA PHE A 86 23.98 -10.99 12.15
C PHE A 86 25.43 -11.36 12.41
N ASN A 87 25.68 -12.60 12.83
CA ASN A 87 27.00 -13.02 13.31
C ASN A 87 28.07 -13.15 12.21
N PHE A 88 27.66 -13.15 10.95
CA PHE A 88 28.60 -13.17 9.82
C PHE A 88 29.12 -11.78 9.48
N SER A 89 30.32 -11.72 8.89
CA SER A 89 30.86 -10.48 8.34
C SER A 89 29.98 -9.93 7.22
N VAL A 90 30.17 -8.65 6.90
CA VAL A 90 29.43 -7.97 5.81
C VAL A 90 29.55 -8.73 4.48
N ASP A 91 30.72 -9.27 4.16
CA ASP A 91 30.97 -10.06 2.94
C ASP A 91 30.12 -11.34 2.92
N CYS A 92 30.12 -12.06 4.04
CA CYS A 92 29.38 -13.30 4.19
C CYS A 92 27.87 -13.06 4.14
N LEU A 93 27.38 -11.97 4.77
CA LEU A 93 25.98 -11.56 4.64
C LEU A 93 25.63 -11.23 3.19
N ALA A 94 26.44 -10.43 2.50
CA ALA A 94 26.19 -10.08 1.09
C ALA A 94 26.13 -11.30 0.18
N TYR A 95 27.04 -12.27 0.39
CA TYR A 95 27.02 -13.52 -0.35
C TYR A 95 25.82 -14.40 0.00
N LEU A 96 25.41 -14.46 1.27
CA LEU A 96 24.21 -15.19 1.67
C LEU A 96 22.95 -14.61 1.03
N ILE A 97 22.78 -13.28 1.02
CA ILE A 97 21.66 -12.63 0.31
C ILE A 97 21.69 -13.02 -1.18
N LYS A 98 22.87 -13.00 -1.81
CA LYS A 98 23.02 -13.42 -3.21
C LYS A 98 22.58 -14.86 -3.45
N LEU A 99 22.91 -15.78 -2.54
CA LEU A 99 22.48 -17.17 -2.62
C LEU A 99 20.97 -17.30 -2.45
N MET A 100 20.35 -16.57 -1.51
CA MET A 100 18.89 -16.59 -1.32
C MET A 100 18.14 -16.08 -2.55
N VAL A 101 18.66 -15.03 -3.21
CA VAL A 101 18.11 -14.53 -4.47
C VAL A 101 18.26 -15.55 -5.58
N ASN A 102 19.45 -16.14 -5.75
CA ASN A 102 19.70 -17.13 -6.79
C ASN A 102 18.94 -18.44 -6.58
N ALA A 103 18.65 -18.80 -5.32
CA ALA A 103 17.84 -19.96 -4.96
C ALA A 103 16.33 -19.68 -5.01
N ASN A 104 15.91 -18.49 -5.43
CA ASN A 104 14.51 -18.03 -5.45
C ASN A 104 13.81 -18.11 -4.08
N VAL A 105 14.57 -18.05 -2.99
CA VAL A 105 14.03 -17.91 -1.62
C VAL A 105 13.59 -16.46 -1.39
N VAL A 106 14.28 -15.51 -2.02
CA VAL A 106 13.96 -14.08 -1.99
C VAL A 106 13.85 -13.58 -3.43
N GLU A 107 12.71 -13.03 -3.80
CA GLU A 107 12.50 -12.41 -5.11
C GLU A 107 12.53 -10.87 -4.96
N PRO A 108 13.66 -10.21 -5.27
CA PRO A 108 13.71 -8.75 -5.24
C PRO A 108 13.06 -8.17 -6.48
N GLY A 109 12.13 -7.22 -6.31
CA GLY A 109 11.67 -6.38 -7.43
C GLY A 109 12.83 -5.56 -8.01
N VAL A 110 13.39 -4.67 -7.18
CA VAL A 110 14.62 -3.92 -7.53
C VAL A 110 15.76 -4.35 -6.62
N LYS A 111 16.81 -4.90 -7.20
CA LYS A 111 17.98 -5.40 -6.45
C LYS A 111 18.64 -4.32 -5.58
N ALA A 112 18.71 -3.09 -6.05
CA ALA A 112 19.29 -1.97 -5.28
C ALA A 112 18.48 -1.71 -4.00
N GLU A 113 17.15 -1.77 -4.07
CA GLU A 113 16.27 -1.56 -2.91
C GLU A 113 16.44 -2.65 -1.87
N LEU A 114 16.53 -3.92 -2.30
CA LEU A 114 16.84 -5.03 -1.38
C LEU A 114 18.17 -4.78 -0.65
N LEU A 115 19.22 -4.40 -1.37
CA LEU A 115 20.54 -4.18 -0.77
C LEU A 115 20.53 -3.00 0.19
N ARG A 116 19.83 -1.92 -0.15
CA ARG A 116 19.62 -0.77 0.74
C ARG A 116 18.84 -1.17 1.99
N TYR A 117 17.79 -1.98 1.84
CA TYR A 117 17.00 -2.48 2.95
C TYR A 117 17.85 -3.32 3.91
N VAL A 118 18.63 -4.26 3.39
CA VAL A 118 19.52 -5.10 4.23
C VAL A 118 20.57 -4.23 4.91
N ALA A 119 21.17 -3.27 4.19
CA ALA A 119 22.19 -2.39 4.76
C ALA A 119 21.68 -1.50 5.91
N ALA A 120 20.42 -1.05 5.82
CA ALA A 120 19.77 -0.22 6.85
C ALA A 120 19.36 -1.02 8.10
N ASN A 121 18.90 -2.25 7.93
CA ASN A 121 18.27 -3.03 9.00
C ASN A 121 19.20 -4.05 9.67
N PHE A 122 20.33 -4.40 9.05
CA PHE A 122 21.26 -5.39 9.58
C PHE A 122 22.51 -4.75 10.19
N GLN A 123 23.00 -5.38 11.25
CA GLN A 123 24.28 -5.05 11.89
C GLN A 123 25.15 -6.30 11.93
N THR A 124 26.38 -6.19 11.43
CA THR A 124 27.38 -7.28 11.47
C THR A 124 28.55 -6.90 12.38
N PRO A 125 29.36 -7.89 12.83
CA PRO A 125 30.64 -7.61 13.46
C PRO A 125 31.46 -6.61 12.64
N GLY A 126 32.02 -5.61 13.30
CA GLY A 126 32.81 -4.54 12.67
C GLY A 126 32.01 -3.36 12.12
N THR A 127 30.67 -3.37 12.18
CA THR A 127 29.84 -2.22 11.78
C THR A 127 29.49 -1.33 12.98
N LYS A 128 29.61 -0.01 12.80
CA LYS A 128 29.24 1.00 13.80
C LYS A 128 27.71 1.06 13.95
N ILE A 129 27.23 1.85 14.92
CA ILE A 129 25.80 2.14 15.15
C ILE A 129 25.07 2.57 13.85
N GLY A 130 25.80 3.20 12.92
CA GLY A 130 25.31 3.57 11.58
C GLY A 130 24.91 2.40 10.67
N GLY A 131 25.22 1.14 11.01
CA GLY A 131 24.90 -0.03 10.19
C GLY A 131 25.93 -0.28 9.07
N ILE A 132 25.49 -0.94 8.00
CA ILE A 132 26.34 -1.26 6.85
C ILE A 132 26.26 -0.13 5.82
N ALA A 133 27.40 0.32 5.31
CA ALA A 133 27.42 1.29 4.20
C ALA A 133 26.93 0.64 2.90
N GLU A 134 25.91 1.21 2.26
CA GLU A 134 25.25 0.67 1.06
C GLU A 134 26.23 0.39 -0.10
N GLY A 135 27.12 1.35 -0.41
CA GLY A 135 28.11 1.17 -1.47
C GLY A 135 29.11 0.04 -1.19
N SER A 136 29.50 -0.12 0.08
CA SER A 136 30.36 -1.23 0.51
C SER A 136 29.62 -2.56 0.35
N PHE A 137 28.36 -2.63 0.78
CA PHE A 137 27.54 -3.83 0.67
C PHE A 137 27.32 -4.25 -0.79
N LEU A 138 27.02 -3.30 -1.68
CA LEU A 138 26.86 -3.54 -3.11
C LEU A 138 28.15 -4.11 -3.74
N THR A 139 29.30 -3.59 -3.34
CA THR A 139 30.60 -4.04 -3.83
C THR A 139 30.86 -5.49 -3.41
N LYS A 140 30.63 -5.80 -2.13
CA LYS A 140 30.79 -7.14 -1.55
C LYS A 140 29.80 -8.16 -2.12
N TYR A 141 28.59 -7.72 -2.45
CA TYR A 141 27.60 -8.53 -3.15
C TYR A 141 28.08 -8.96 -4.55
N LYS A 142 28.72 -8.05 -5.28
CA LYS A 142 29.25 -8.33 -6.62
C LYS A 142 30.51 -9.20 -6.53
N ASN A 143 31.45 -8.80 -5.68
CA ASN A 143 32.79 -9.36 -5.59
C ASN A 143 32.91 -10.32 -4.40
N VAL A 144 32.49 -11.57 -4.63
CA VAL A 144 32.56 -12.63 -3.62
C VAL A 144 33.92 -13.31 -3.71
N THR A 145 34.63 -13.41 -2.59
CA THR A 145 35.90 -14.14 -2.51
C THR A 145 35.67 -15.61 -2.12
N GLN A 146 36.65 -16.46 -2.42
CA GLN A 146 36.59 -17.88 -2.07
C GLN A 146 36.46 -18.09 -0.56
N SER A 147 37.18 -17.31 0.26
CA SER A 147 37.11 -17.40 1.72
C SER A 147 35.69 -17.15 2.24
N THR A 148 35.00 -16.13 1.72
CA THR A 148 33.60 -15.84 2.04
C THR A 148 32.69 -17.03 1.71
N SER A 149 32.91 -17.67 0.55
CA SER A 149 32.08 -18.82 0.14
C SER A 149 32.25 -20.03 1.07
N VAL A 150 33.48 -20.29 1.54
CA VAL A 150 33.77 -21.38 2.48
C VAL A 150 33.07 -21.14 3.81
N THR A 151 33.12 -19.91 4.33
CA THR A 151 32.47 -19.55 5.60
C THR A 151 30.95 -19.68 5.51
N VAL A 152 30.33 -19.17 4.44
CA VAL A 152 28.87 -19.27 4.26
C VAL A 152 28.43 -20.72 4.08
N LYS A 153 29.19 -21.53 3.32
CA LYS A 153 28.92 -22.97 3.17
C LYS A 153 28.96 -23.69 4.52
N ALA A 154 29.93 -23.40 5.37
CA ALA A 154 30.02 -24.01 6.69
C ALA A 154 28.78 -23.67 7.56
N GLY A 155 28.32 -22.42 7.51
CA GLY A 155 27.09 -21.98 8.17
C GLY A 155 25.84 -22.70 7.67
N LEU A 156 25.67 -22.79 6.35
CA LEU A 156 24.54 -23.48 5.73
C LEU A 156 24.53 -24.98 6.06
N MET A 157 25.70 -25.62 6.05
CA MET A 157 25.83 -27.03 6.45
C MET A 157 25.48 -27.25 7.93
N ALA A 158 25.80 -26.30 8.80
CA ALA A 158 25.39 -26.36 10.20
C ALA A 158 23.87 -26.23 10.36
N MET A 159 23.23 -25.36 9.57
CA MET A 159 21.76 -25.24 9.55
C MET A 159 21.11 -26.51 9.01
N LEU A 160 21.65 -27.10 7.94
CA LEU A 160 21.14 -28.36 7.38
C LEU A 160 21.19 -29.49 8.42
N LYS A 161 22.31 -29.62 9.16
CA LYS A 161 22.44 -30.59 10.25
C LYS A 161 21.41 -30.39 11.38
N LEU A 162 20.97 -29.15 11.62
CA LEU A 162 19.92 -28.89 12.60
C LEU A 162 18.55 -29.37 12.07
N VAL A 163 18.27 -29.12 10.79
CA VAL A 163 17.06 -29.64 10.13
C VAL A 163 17.05 -31.17 10.15
N ASP A 164 18.15 -31.81 9.75
CA ASP A 164 18.29 -33.28 9.75
C ASP A 164 18.21 -33.90 11.17
N LYS A 165 18.32 -33.09 12.22
CA LYS A 165 18.16 -33.53 13.61
C LYS A 165 16.72 -33.36 14.11
N GLU A 166 15.98 -32.41 13.56
CA GLU A 166 14.59 -32.12 13.94
C GLU A 166 13.59 -33.06 13.26
N PHE A 167 13.97 -33.66 12.13
CA PHE A 167 13.16 -34.60 11.35
C PHE A 167 13.84 -35.98 11.23
#